data_AF-A0A8H3WZ59-F1
#
_entry.id   AF-A0A8H3WZ59-F1
#
_cell.length_a   1.000
_cell.length_b   1.000
_cell.length_c   1.000
_cell.angle_alpha   90.00
_cell.angle_beta   90.00
_cell.angle_gamma   90.00
#
_symmetry.space_group_name_H-M   'P 1'
#
loop_
_entity.id
_entity.type
_entity.pdbx_description
1 polymer ?
#
loop_
_entity_poly.entity_id
_entity_poly.type
_entity_poly.pdbx_seq_one_letter_code
_entity_poly.pdbx_strand_id
1 'polypeptide(L)'
;MVFHRQNVILIFWLGLLVVFDILLVSSIRVTFDSKQIHFSDHLTTSQKAFHYGKKSLEELDNEFSKEILPSVTLFTDHGDILKTTGIRCEVCHAIARHIKEFLMLNTTQEITIQESILICSLLRLQTQRVCSEIIPKFGPWVITVLAHSVFSAENLCTKSHLCPKPDIPEKPEIIDLPAPITENHHITVSEKQSDNDDQKMWVVHISDWHYDSEYAEGYEVNCGEPVCCRPPNAFGDKATTPAGKWGDYNCDVPKKLIESMLEFLPTAVPKLDYIISTGDLPPHDVWAETPLTIKENTNQTANIWRKFFTSAPFLPVIGNHESAPVNSFPTSSISDIASISWLYNTLSSQWNDWLSTDVLESIEKHGFYAAKLPKDNLRVLGINTNYFYKLNLWLLMRPKEEWDPEWMLKWIVNQLDEAEKLGEKVWILGHMSALDQDAFPSIGVYFSQIVARYKDTIVGQFYGHSHWDEFNVIYDKSINDSKEPEAVGVAYIAPSVTSYKNMNPAFR
;
A
#
# COMPACT_ATOMS: atom_id res chain seq x y z
N MET A 1 -9.87 21.01 -34.05
CA MET A 1 -8.77 20.05 -33.75
C MET A 1 -7.70 20.60 -32.81
N VAL A 2 -7.30 21.89 -32.85
CA VAL A 2 -6.31 22.46 -31.90
C VAL A 2 -6.91 22.71 -30.50
N PHE A 3 -8.18 23.12 -30.42
CA PHE A 3 -8.90 23.37 -29.15
C PHE A 3 -9.24 22.11 -28.34
N HIS A 4 -9.25 20.92 -28.97
CA HIS A 4 -9.58 19.64 -28.30
C HIS A 4 -8.36 18.96 -27.67
N ARG A 5 -7.14 19.26 -28.17
CA ARG A 5 -5.89 18.81 -27.55
C ARG A 5 -5.72 19.42 -26.16
N GLN A 6 -5.98 20.72 -25.99
CA GLN A 6 -5.76 21.43 -24.72
C GLN A 6 -6.63 20.91 -23.57
N ASN A 7 -7.90 20.55 -23.82
CA ASN A 7 -8.79 20.08 -22.75
C ASN A 7 -8.48 18.63 -22.33
N VAL A 8 -8.22 17.71 -23.26
CA VAL A 8 -7.81 16.33 -22.91
C VAL A 8 -6.48 16.33 -22.16
N ILE A 9 -5.56 17.20 -22.59
CA ILE A 9 -4.29 17.46 -21.93
C ILE A 9 -4.55 18.01 -20.52
N LEU A 10 -5.38 19.06 -20.33
CA LEU A 10 -5.74 19.62 -19.01
C LEU A 10 -6.42 18.63 -18.05
N ILE A 11 -7.27 17.76 -18.59
CA ILE A 11 -7.97 16.72 -17.86
C ILE A 11 -7.00 15.62 -17.41
N PHE A 12 -6.08 15.23 -18.30
CA PHE A 12 -4.97 14.34 -17.99
C PHE A 12 -4.04 14.98 -16.95
N TRP A 13 -3.77 16.28 -17.04
CA TRP A 13 -3.00 17.06 -16.07
C TRP A 13 -3.66 17.08 -14.69
N LEU A 14 -4.96 17.36 -14.61
CA LEU A 14 -5.72 17.35 -13.35
C LEU A 14 -5.76 15.94 -12.73
N GLY A 15 -5.94 14.90 -13.54
CA GLY A 15 -5.88 13.51 -13.08
C GLY A 15 -4.48 13.12 -12.58
N LEU A 16 -3.42 13.53 -13.30
CA LEU A 16 -2.04 13.35 -12.86
C LEU A 16 -1.80 14.05 -11.53
N LEU A 17 -2.22 15.32 -11.40
CA LEU A 17 -2.02 16.12 -10.19
C LEU A 17 -2.74 15.55 -8.98
N VAL A 18 -3.96 15.06 -9.17
CA VAL A 18 -4.70 14.35 -8.11
C VAL A 18 -3.96 13.07 -7.70
N VAL A 19 -3.45 12.29 -8.65
CA VAL A 19 -2.67 11.08 -8.34
C VAL A 19 -1.35 11.44 -7.65
N PHE A 20 -0.67 12.50 -8.10
CA PHE A 20 0.56 13.00 -7.48
C PHE A 20 0.33 13.51 -6.06
N ASP A 21 -0.72 14.30 -5.82
CA ASP A 21 -1.10 14.74 -4.48
C ASP A 21 -1.48 13.55 -3.59
N ILE A 22 -2.22 12.56 -4.10
CA ILE A 22 -2.57 11.36 -3.32
C ILE A 22 -1.32 10.54 -2.97
N LEU A 23 -0.37 10.37 -3.89
CA LEU A 23 0.88 9.64 -3.64
C LEU A 23 1.80 10.39 -2.66
N LEU A 24 1.75 11.72 -2.63
CA LEU A 24 2.47 12.57 -1.67
C LEU A 24 1.76 12.68 -0.31
N VAL A 25 0.43 12.66 -0.27
CA VAL A 25 -0.40 12.77 0.95
C VAL A 25 -0.58 11.41 1.62
N SER A 26 -0.43 10.30 0.90
CA SER A 26 -0.41 8.97 1.53
C SER A 26 0.89 8.71 2.29
N SER A 27 2.00 9.29 1.84
CA SER A 27 3.28 9.34 2.56
C SER A 27 3.32 10.45 3.64
N ILE A 28 2.26 11.24 3.75
CA ILE A 28 2.07 12.30 4.75
C ILE A 28 0.62 12.25 5.24
N ARG A 29 0.29 11.45 6.27
CA ARG A 29 -0.97 11.59 7.01
C ARG A 29 -1.04 13.00 7.62
N VAL A 30 -1.48 14.00 6.86
CA VAL A 30 -1.83 15.32 7.39
C VAL A 30 -3.17 15.15 8.08
N THR A 31 -3.13 14.93 9.39
CA THR A 31 -4.27 15.24 10.25
C THR A 31 -4.45 16.76 10.23
N PHE A 32 -5.48 17.25 9.53
CA PHE A 32 -5.94 18.62 9.73
C PHE A 32 -6.53 18.72 11.13
N ASP A 33 -5.73 19.22 12.07
CA ASP A 33 -6.19 19.58 13.40
C ASP A 33 -7.15 20.77 13.26
N SER A 34 -8.36 20.62 13.80
CA SER A 34 -9.46 21.57 13.64
C SER A 34 -9.17 22.88 14.38
N LYS A 35 -8.51 23.83 13.73
CA LYS A 35 -8.53 25.24 14.15
C LYS A 35 -8.91 26.12 12.96
N GLN A 36 -10.15 26.61 13.02
CA GLN A 36 -10.69 27.61 12.09
C GLN A 36 -9.79 28.84 12.06
N ILE A 37 -9.19 29.13 10.90
CA ILE A 37 -8.57 30.42 10.63
C ILE A 37 -9.61 31.27 9.89
N HIS A 38 -10.11 32.31 10.55
CA HIS A 38 -10.94 33.34 9.93
C HIS A 38 -10.05 34.26 9.08
N PHE A 39 -10.33 34.37 7.78
CA PHE A 39 -9.82 35.44 6.94
C PHE A 39 -10.91 36.51 6.76
N SER A 40 -10.60 37.74 7.18
CA SER A 40 -11.43 38.92 6.99
C SER A 40 -11.36 39.44 5.54
N ASP A 41 -12.51 39.89 5.07
CA ASP A 41 -12.82 40.34 3.72
C ASP A 41 -11.86 41.38 3.10
N HIS A 42 -11.44 41.14 1.87
CA HIS A 42 -11.75 41.99 0.71
C HIS A 42 -10.98 41.50 -0.52
N LEU A 43 -11.69 40.82 -1.44
CA LEU A 43 -11.48 40.88 -2.90
C LEU A 43 -12.65 40.14 -3.55
N THR A 44 -13.55 40.91 -4.15
CA THR A 44 -14.78 40.46 -4.79
C THR A 44 -14.55 39.81 -6.14
N THR A 45 -15.37 38.79 -6.40
CA THR A 45 -15.84 38.22 -7.69
C THR A 45 -15.09 37.00 -8.26
N SER A 46 -15.74 35.85 -8.07
CA SER A 46 -15.58 34.53 -8.70
C SER A 46 -14.24 33.79 -8.54
N GLN A 47 -13.95 33.34 -7.32
CA GLN A 47 -13.24 32.08 -7.12
C GLN A 47 -14.20 31.14 -6.37
N LYS A 48 -14.74 30.13 -7.07
CA LYS A 48 -15.30 28.97 -6.37
C LYS A 48 -14.13 28.29 -5.68
N ALA A 49 -14.09 28.36 -4.36
CA ALA A 49 -13.15 27.60 -3.54
C ALA A 49 -13.32 26.12 -3.84
N PHE A 50 -12.28 25.46 -4.37
CA PHE A 50 -12.21 24.00 -4.38
C PHE A 50 -11.89 23.55 -2.96
N HIS A 51 -12.92 23.17 -2.20
CA HIS A 51 -12.74 22.46 -0.94
C HIS A 51 -12.35 21.01 -1.22
N TYR A 52 -11.07 20.68 -1.01
CA TYR A 52 -10.61 19.29 -0.92
C TYR A 52 -11.05 18.71 0.44
N GLY A 53 -12.21 18.06 0.45
CA GLY A 53 -12.46 16.99 1.42
C GLY A 53 -11.74 15.72 0.97
N LYS A 54 -11.29 14.87 1.91
CA LYS A 54 -10.77 13.52 1.63
C LYS A 54 -11.79 12.75 0.78
N LYS A 55 -11.55 12.64 -0.52
CA LYS A 55 -12.37 11.85 -1.46
C LYS A 55 -11.60 10.59 -1.82
N SER A 56 -12.30 9.46 -1.81
CA SER A 56 -11.81 8.19 -2.32
C SER A 56 -11.55 8.24 -3.83
N LEU A 57 -10.71 7.34 -4.35
CA LEU A 57 -10.48 7.17 -5.80
C LEU A 57 -11.79 6.95 -6.59
N GLU A 58 -12.79 6.28 -6.00
CA GLU A 58 -14.13 6.12 -6.57
C GLU A 58 -14.92 7.43 -6.59
N GLU A 59 -14.77 8.30 -5.58
CA GLU A 59 -15.41 9.61 -5.55
C GLU A 59 -14.75 10.58 -6.52
N LEU A 60 -13.43 10.52 -6.67
CA LEU A 60 -12.69 11.25 -7.70
C LEU A 60 -13.04 10.76 -9.11
N ASP A 61 -13.15 9.45 -9.33
CA ASP A 61 -13.62 8.87 -10.60
C ASP A 61 -15.07 9.26 -10.92
N ASN A 62 -15.94 9.28 -9.89
CA ASN A 62 -17.33 9.74 -10.03
C ASN A 62 -17.44 11.25 -10.31
N GLU A 63 -16.60 12.07 -9.69
CA GLU A 63 -16.57 13.51 -9.90
C GLU A 63 -15.99 13.87 -11.27
N PHE A 64 -14.90 13.21 -11.67
CA PHE A 64 -14.35 13.27 -13.01
C PHE A 64 -15.37 12.83 -14.07
N SER A 65 -16.15 11.77 -13.78
CA SER A 65 -17.24 11.30 -14.65
C SER A 65 -18.45 12.23 -14.69
N LYS A 66 -18.74 13.00 -13.62
CA LYS A 66 -19.88 13.91 -13.56
C LYS A 66 -19.59 15.32 -14.05
N GLU A 67 -18.38 15.84 -13.84
CA GLU A 67 -18.04 17.22 -14.18
C GLU A 67 -17.34 17.37 -15.53
N ILE A 68 -16.57 16.36 -15.97
CA ILE A 68 -15.71 16.47 -17.17
C ILE A 68 -16.34 15.79 -18.39
N LEU A 69 -16.87 14.58 -18.26
CA LEU A 69 -17.49 13.83 -19.36
C LEU A 69 -18.69 14.52 -20.04
N PRO A 70 -19.51 15.36 -19.38
CA PRO A 70 -20.55 16.14 -20.08
C PRO A 70 -19.99 17.12 -21.12
N SER A 71 -18.72 17.53 -21.01
CA SER A 71 -18.07 18.41 -21.98
C SER A 71 -17.55 17.68 -23.23
N VAL A 72 -17.63 16.34 -23.24
CA VAL A 72 -17.35 15.44 -24.38
C VAL A 72 -18.64 14.79 -24.91
N THR A 73 -19.81 15.34 -24.56
CA THR A 73 -21.08 14.92 -25.18
C THR A 73 -21.13 15.47 -26.60
N LEU A 74 -20.85 14.63 -27.59
CA LEU A 74 -21.25 14.90 -28.97
C LEU A 74 -22.78 14.83 -29.04
N PHE A 75 -23.44 15.97 -28.82
CA PHE A 75 -24.84 16.12 -29.16
C PHE A 75 -24.98 15.91 -30.67
N THR A 76 -25.69 14.86 -31.08
CA THR A 76 -26.41 14.87 -32.34
C THR A 76 -27.85 15.26 -32.01
N ASP A 77 -28.39 16.24 -32.73
CA ASP A 77 -29.63 17.01 -32.47
C ASP A 77 -30.95 16.25 -32.22
N HIS A 78 -30.96 14.93 -32.07
CA HIS A 78 -32.19 14.14 -31.86
C HIS A 78 -32.02 13.24 -30.64
N GLY A 79 -32.72 13.58 -29.55
CA GLY A 79 -32.67 12.96 -28.22
C GLY A 79 -33.18 11.52 -28.13
N ASP A 80 -32.73 10.65 -29.04
CA ASP A 80 -32.97 9.21 -28.98
C ASP A 80 -31.80 8.51 -28.28
N ILE A 81 -32.13 7.62 -27.33
CA ILE A 81 -31.19 6.63 -26.80
C ILE A 81 -30.85 5.68 -27.94
N LEU A 82 -29.73 5.93 -28.61
CA LEU A 82 -29.30 5.21 -29.81
C LEU A 82 -28.87 3.79 -29.43
N LYS A 83 -29.50 2.78 -30.07
CA LYS A 83 -28.96 1.42 -30.12
C LYS A 83 -27.50 1.51 -30.61
N THR A 84 -26.55 1.06 -29.78
CA THR A 84 -25.12 1.03 -30.11
C THR A 84 -24.91 0.18 -31.36
N THR A 85 -24.70 0.80 -32.51
CA THR A 85 -24.30 0.08 -33.73
C THR A 85 -22.82 -0.32 -33.60
N GLY A 86 -22.44 -1.52 -34.06
CA GLY A 86 -21.06 -2.01 -33.98
C GLY A 86 -20.02 -1.02 -34.53
N ILE A 87 -20.38 -0.28 -35.57
CA ILE A 87 -19.53 0.74 -36.22
C ILE A 87 -19.15 1.89 -35.27
N ARG A 88 -20.07 2.36 -34.40
CA ARG A 88 -19.76 3.45 -33.46
C ARG A 88 -18.76 3.00 -32.39
N CYS A 89 -18.92 1.77 -31.93
CA CYS A 89 -18.00 1.17 -30.97
C CYS A 89 -16.62 0.96 -31.60
N GLU A 90 -16.55 0.40 -32.81
CA GLU A 90 -15.30 0.22 -33.56
C GLU A 90 -14.53 1.55 -33.78
N VAL A 91 -15.24 2.60 -34.18
CA VAL A 91 -14.66 3.95 -34.36
C VAL A 91 -14.15 4.50 -33.03
N CYS A 92 -14.91 4.34 -31.95
CA CYS A 92 -14.47 4.77 -30.62
C CYS A 92 -13.19 4.03 -30.20
N HIS A 93 -13.16 2.70 -30.34
CA HIS A 93 -11.96 1.92 -30.02
C HIS A 93 -10.76 2.35 -30.87
N ALA A 94 -10.96 2.64 -32.16
CA ALA A 94 -9.89 3.13 -33.02
C ALA A 94 -9.33 4.48 -32.53
N ILE A 95 -10.19 5.43 -32.17
CA ILE A 95 -9.77 6.74 -31.62
C ILE A 95 -9.07 6.55 -30.28
N ALA A 96 -9.63 5.78 -29.37
CA ALA A 96 -9.08 5.57 -28.03
C ALA A 96 -7.71 4.86 -28.08
N ARG A 97 -7.51 3.92 -29.03
CA ARG A 97 -6.19 3.32 -29.29
C ARG A 97 -5.16 4.37 -29.71
N HIS A 98 -5.52 5.31 -30.60
CA HIS A 98 -4.62 6.40 -30.99
C HIS A 98 -4.35 7.37 -29.83
N ILE A 99 -5.33 7.63 -28.95
CA ILE A 99 -5.11 8.43 -27.73
C ILE A 99 -4.08 7.74 -26.84
N LYS A 100 -4.24 6.45 -26.58
CA LYS A 100 -3.27 5.65 -25.83
C LYS A 100 -1.88 5.72 -26.45
N GLU A 101 -1.76 5.45 -27.75
CA GLU A 101 -0.48 5.54 -28.47
C GLU A 101 0.16 6.93 -28.32
N PHE A 102 -0.63 8.00 -28.42
CA PHE A 102 -0.16 9.36 -28.24
C PHE A 102 0.32 9.63 -26.81
N LEU A 103 -0.37 9.14 -25.79
CA LEU A 103 0.03 9.24 -24.37
C LEU A 103 1.33 8.47 -24.09
N MET A 104 1.57 7.37 -24.82
CA MET A 104 2.76 6.53 -24.68
C MET A 104 3.97 7.02 -25.49
N LEU A 105 3.84 8.09 -26.28
CA LEU A 105 4.99 8.70 -26.96
C LEU A 105 5.94 9.35 -25.94
N ASN A 106 7.25 9.10 -26.06
CA ASN A 106 8.27 9.70 -25.20
C ASN A 106 8.12 11.23 -25.11
N THR A 107 7.92 11.91 -26.25
CA THR A 107 7.73 13.38 -26.27
C THR A 107 6.50 13.82 -25.48
N THR A 108 5.39 13.07 -25.56
CA THR A 108 4.18 13.38 -24.78
C THR A 108 4.43 13.20 -23.29
N GLN A 109 5.10 12.12 -22.90
CA GLN A 109 5.44 11.87 -21.50
C GLN A 109 6.43 12.92 -20.96
N GLU A 110 7.46 13.27 -21.72
CA GLU A 110 8.43 14.31 -21.34
C GLU A 110 7.74 15.66 -21.12
N ILE A 111 6.90 16.10 -22.06
CA ILE A 111 6.10 17.32 -21.90
C ILE A 111 5.18 17.19 -20.68
N THR A 112 4.55 16.02 -20.49
CA THR A 112 3.68 15.72 -19.34
C THR A 112 4.44 15.80 -18.01
N ILE A 113 5.69 15.38 -17.98
CA ILE A 113 6.49 15.45 -16.76
C ILE A 113 6.90 16.90 -16.49
N GLN A 114 7.30 17.65 -17.53
CA GLN A 114 7.77 19.03 -17.38
C GLN A 114 6.67 19.99 -16.90
N GLU A 115 5.47 19.97 -17.47
CA GLU A 115 4.42 20.85 -16.89
C GLU A 115 3.94 20.35 -15.53
N SER A 116 4.11 19.07 -15.19
CA SER A 116 3.69 18.55 -13.87
C SER A 116 4.59 19.15 -12.82
N ILE A 117 5.90 19.21 -13.10
CA ILE A 117 6.89 19.88 -12.25
C ILE A 117 6.54 21.35 -12.10
N LEU A 118 6.21 22.03 -13.20
CA LEU A 118 5.81 23.43 -13.17
C LEU A 118 4.56 23.63 -12.31
N ILE A 119 3.51 22.83 -12.50
CA ILE A 119 2.26 22.96 -11.77
C ILE A 119 2.47 22.64 -10.28
N CYS A 120 3.19 21.55 -9.95
CA CYS A 120 3.54 21.18 -8.58
C CYS A 120 4.23 22.35 -7.85
N SER A 121 5.16 23.01 -8.54
CA SER A 121 5.93 24.12 -7.98
C SER A 121 5.12 25.43 -7.90
N LEU A 122 4.30 25.72 -8.92
CA LEU A 122 3.43 26.91 -8.95
C LEU A 122 2.33 26.85 -7.88
N LEU A 123 1.74 25.67 -7.67
CA LEU A 123 0.73 25.42 -6.65
C LEU A 123 1.34 25.21 -5.25
N ARG A 124 2.67 25.13 -5.14
CA ARG A 124 3.41 24.88 -3.89
C ARG A 124 2.95 23.61 -3.19
N LEU A 125 2.70 22.55 -3.97
CA LEU A 125 2.33 21.24 -3.41
C LEU A 125 3.51 20.65 -2.62
N GLN A 126 4.72 20.84 -3.14
CA GLN A 126 6.00 20.47 -2.50
C GLN A 126 7.08 21.50 -2.87
N THR A 127 8.30 21.33 -2.31
CA THR A 127 9.45 22.13 -2.73
C THR A 127 9.77 21.89 -4.21
N GLN A 128 10.34 22.90 -4.88
CA GLN A 128 10.75 22.79 -6.29
C GLN A 128 11.64 21.57 -6.53
N ARG A 129 12.53 21.26 -5.56
CA ARG A 129 13.40 20.11 -5.58
C ARG A 129 12.60 18.82 -5.57
N VAL A 130 11.75 18.62 -4.56
CA VAL A 130 10.90 17.41 -4.44
C VAL A 130 10.04 17.25 -5.69
N CYS A 131 9.37 18.31 -6.17
CA CYS A 131 8.60 18.26 -7.42
C CYS A 131 9.47 17.79 -8.61
N SER A 132 10.68 18.33 -8.75
CA SER A 132 11.59 17.99 -9.86
C SER A 132 12.19 16.59 -9.80
N GLU A 133 12.22 15.97 -8.61
CA GLU A 133 12.77 14.63 -8.41
C GLU A 133 11.68 13.55 -8.43
N ILE A 134 10.54 13.78 -7.78
CA ILE A 134 9.46 12.78 -7.66
C ILE A 134 8.72 12.57 -8.98
N ILE A 135 8.40 13.65 -9.71
CA ILE A 135 7.53 13.57 -10.90
C ILE A 135 8.18 12.77 -12.04
N PRO A 136 9.48 12.94 -12.36
CA PRO A 136 10.12 12.08 -13.36
C PRO A 136 10.17 10.59 -12.98
N LYS A 137 10.18 10.26 -11.68
CA LYS A 137 10.24 8.86 -11.20
C LYS A 137 8.86 8.19 -11.27
N PHE A 138 7.83 8.86 -10.78
CA PHE A 138 6.47 8.32 -10.74
C PHE A 138 5.69 8.56 -12.03
N GLY A 139 6.02 9.61 -12.79
CA GLY A 139 5.31 10.02 -14.00
C GLY A 139 5.14 8.90 -15.02
N PRO A 140 6.21 8.21 -15.46
CA PRO A 140 6.08 7.10 -16.41
C PRO A 140 5.17 5.97 -15.90
N TRP A 141 5.25 5.64 -14.61
CA TRP A 141 4.38 4.64 -13.98
C TRP A 141 2.91 5.08 -14.01
N VAL A 142 2.61 6.28 -13.51
CA VAL A 142 1.25 6.83 -13.46
C VAL A 142 0.66 6.96 -14.86
N ILE A 143 1.41 7.51 -15.81
CA ILE A 143 0.99 7.66 -17.20
C ILE A 143 0.67 6.29 -17.81
N THR A 144 1.53 5.29 -17.58
CA THR A 144 1.32 3.93 -18.07
C THR A 144 0.03 3.34 -17.50
N VAL A 145 -0.19 3.46 -16.19
CA VAL A 145 -1.42 2.99 -15.53
C VAL A 145 -2.64 3.67 -16.14
N LEU A 146 -2.64 5.00 -16.22
CA LEU A 146 -3.76 5.75 -16.76
C LEU A 146 -4.06 5.38 -18.22
N ALA A 147 -3.02 5.23 -19.06
CA ALA A 147 -3.16 4.86 -20.46
C ALA A 147 -3.74 3.45 -20.66
N HIS A 148 -3.51 2.53 -19.72
CA HIS A 148 -3.96 1.14 -19.81
C HIS A 148 -5.24 0.84 -19.01
N SER A 149 -5.66 1.74 -18.13
CA SER A 149 -6.86 1.57 -17.30
C SER A 149 -7.91 2.63 -17.65
N VAL A 150 -7.80 3.82 -17.07
CA VAL A 150 -8.74 4.94 -17.21
C VAL A 150 -8.95 5.34 -18.68
N PHE A 151 -7.87 5.46 -19.44
CA PHE A 151 -7.88 5.82 -20.85
C PHE A 151 -7.81 4.60 -21.79
N SER A 152 -8.05 3.39 -21.27
CA SER A 152 -8.19 2.22 -22.14
C SER A 152 -9.37 2.38 -23.08
N ALA A 153 -9.26 1.79 -24.27
CA ALA A 153 -10.32 1.88 -25.28
C ALA A 153 -11.65 1.32 -24.76
N GLU A 154 -11.60 0.20 -24.04
CA GLU A 154 -12.78 -0.38 -23.39
C GLU A 154 -13.41 0.60 -22.39
N ASN A 155 -12.62 1.09 -21.43
CA ASN A 155 -13.16 1.95 -20.37
C ASN A 155 -13.72 3.27 -20.92
N LEU A 156 -12.98 3.94 -21.82
CA LEU A 156 -13.43 5.19 -22.44
C LEU A 156 -14.73 5.00 -23.23
N CYS A 157 -14.78 3.98 -24.09
CA CYS A 157 -15.91 3.80 -24.99
C CYS A 157 -17.16 3.28 -24.27
N THR A 158 -16.99 2.46 -23.23
CA THR A 158 -18.10 2.02 -22.38
C THR A 158 -18.61 3.17 -21.51
N LYS A 159 -17.72 3.94 -20.84
CA LYS A 159 -18.13 5.08 -20.01
C LYS A 159 -18.77 6.21 -20.82
N SER A 160 -18.35 6.40 -22.08
CA SER A 160 -18.96 7.37 -23.00
C SER A 160 -20.24 6.85 -23.68
N HIS A 161 -20.74 5.66 -23.30
CA HIS A 161 -21.91 5.01 -23.89
C HIS A 161 -21.81 4.77 -25.42
N LEU A 162 -20.60 4.70 -25.97
CA LEU A 162 -20.34 4.42 -27.39
C LEU A 162 -20.20 2.92 -27.68
N CYS A 163 -19.83 2.14 -26.66
CA CYS A 163 -19.81 0.69 -26.66
C CYS A 163 -20.76 0.14 -25.59
N PRO A 164 -21.31 -1.07 -25.79
CA PRO A 164 -22.03 -1.77 -24.74
C PRO A 164 -21.12 -1.98 -23.54
N LYS A 165 -21.73 -2.16 -22.36
CA LYS A 165 -20.97 -2.61 -21.19
C LYS A 165 -20.50 -4.05 -21.45
N PRO A 166 -19.19 -4.34 -21.31
CA PRO A 166 -18.71 -5.70 -21.39
C PRO A 166 -19.40 -6.57 -20.34
N ASP A 167 -19.77 -7.79 -20.75
CA ASP A 167 -20.33 -8.83 -19.88
C ASP A 167 -19.19 -9.45 -19.08
N ILE A 168 -18.75 -8.73 -18.04
CA ILE A 168 -17.71 -9.19 -17.13
C ILE A 168 -18.41 -9.90 -15.98
N PRO A 169 -17.96 -11.10 -15.59
CA PRO A 169 -18.46 -11.77 -14.41
C PRO A 169 -18.44 -10.82 -13.22
N GLU A 170 -19.58 -10.66 -12.55
CA GLU A 170 -19.62 -9.86 -11.33
C GLU A 170 -18.65 -10.47 -10.30
N LYS A 171 -17.90 -9.60 -9.61
CA LYS A 171 -17.09 -10.02 -8.46
C LYS A 171 -18.01 -10.78 -7.49
N PRO A 172 -17.60 -11.95 -6.97
CA PRO A 172 -18.46 -12.70 -6.07
C PRO A 172 -18.71 -11.87 -4.81
N GLU A 173 -19.94 -11.76 -4.33
CA GLU A 173 -20.21 -11.10 -3.04
C GLU A 173 -19.82 -12.01 -1.85
N ILE A 174 -19.91 -13.32 -2.08
CA ILE A 174 -19.56 -14.38 -1.13
C ILE A 174 -18.50 -15.27 -1.79
N ILE A 175 -17.40 -15.52 -1.10
CA ILE A 175 -16.38 -16.47 -1.58
C ILE A 175 -16.86 -17.90 -1.29
N ASP A 176 -16.65 -18.79 -2.26
CA ASP A 176 -16.85 -20.22 -2.07
C ASP A 176 -15.73 -20.76 -1.16
N LEU A 177 -16.07 -21.07 0.09
CA LEU A 177 -15.16 -21.55 1.11
C LEU A 177 -15.45 -23.02 1.41
N PRO A 178 -14.41 -23.87 1.60
CA PRO A 178 -14.60 -25.26 2.02
C PRO A 178 -15.49 -25.37 3.27
N ALA A 179 -16.32 -26.39 3.38
CA ALA A 179 -17.16 -26.59 4.55
C ALA A 179 -16.31 -26.87 5.82
N PRO A 180 -16.72 -26.42 7.02
CA PRO A 180 -16.09 -26.80 8.28
C PRO A 180 -15.98 -28.31 8.45
N ILE A 181 -14.86 -28.79 9.00
CA ILE A 181 -14.71 -30.19 9.38
C ILE A 181 -15.71 -30.48 10.51
N THR A 182 -16.64 -31.41 10.28
CA THR A 182 -17.78 -31.70 11.18
C THR A 182 -17.42 -32.54 12.41
N GLU A 183 -16.16 -32.94 12.56
CA GLU A 183 -15.71 -33.59 13.79
C GLU A 183 -15.69 -32.56 14.92
N ASN A 184 -16.35 -32.88 16.03
CA ASN A 184 -16.49 -32.12 17.28
C ASN A 184 -15.13 -31.86 17.98
N HIS A 185 -14.12 -31.41 17.26
CA HIS A 185 -12.95 -30.76 17.81
C HIS A 185 -13.26 -29.29 18.05
N HIS A 186 -14.33 -29.02 18.81
CA HIS A 186 -14.31 -27.82 19.65
C HIS A 186 -13.17 -28.03 20.62
N ILE A 187 -11.95 -27.66 20.19
CA ILE A 187 -10.84 -27.44 21.09
C ILE A 187 -11.32 -26.26 21.93
N THR A 188 -11.95 -26.58 23.05
CA THR A 188 -12.17 -25.66 24.14
C THR A 188 -10.77 -25.21 24.51
N VAL A 189 -10.38 -24.02 24.07
CA VAL A 189 -9.18 -23.36 24.58
C VAL A 189 -9.42 -23.29 26.07
N SER A 190 -8.73 -24.17 26.81
CA SER A 190 -8.78 -24.16 28.25
C SER A 190 -8.26 -22.78 28.66
N GLU A 191 -9.16 -21.91 29.13
CA GLU A 191 -8.86 -20.56 29.66
C GLU A 191 -7.89 -20.57 30.85
N LYS A 192 -7.37 -21.73 31.27
CA LYS A 192 -6.23 -21.81 32.17
C LYS A 192 -4.96 -21.32 31.45
N GLN A 193 -4.86 -20.00 31.27
CA GLN A 193 -3.59 -19.31 31.10
C GLN A 193 -2.68 -19.76 32.24
N SER A 194 -1.52 -20.29 31.89
CA SER A 194 -0.51 -20.57 32.88
C SER A 194 0.13 -19.25 33.30
N ASP A 195 0.15 -18.99 34.60
CA ASP A 195 0.88 -17.87 35.18
C ASP A 195 2.41 -18.08 35.09
N ASN A 196 2.86 -19.27 34.68
CA ASN A 196 4.28 -19.56 34.52
C ASN A 196 4.80 -19.08 33.15
N ASP A 197 5.68 -18.08 33.16
CA ASP A 197 6.32 -17.52 31.96
C ASP A 197 7.15 -18.54 31.16
N ASP A 198 7.64 -19.60 31.80
CA ASP A 198 8.35 -20.68 31.12
C ASP A 198 7.44 -21.48 30.17
N GLN A 199 6.13 -21.45 30.39
CA GLN A 199 5.12 -22.12 29.56
C GLN A 199 4.50 -21.19 28.51
N LYS A 200 4.86 -19.91 28.50
CA LYS A 200 4.43 -18.93 27.49
C LYS A 200 5.40 -18.92 26.31
N MET A 201 4.86 -18.60 25.14
CA MET A 201 5.61 -18.26 23.93
C MET A 201 5.87 -16.75 23.92
N TRP A 202 7.12 -16.36 23.79
CA TRP A 202 7.52 -14.95 23.75
C TRP A 202 7.90 -14.56 22.32
N VAL A 203 7.18 -13.58 21.79
CA VAL A 203 7.33 -13.10 20.42
C VAL A 203 7.58 -11.61 20.46
N VAL A 204 8.56 -11.15 19.70
CA VAL A 204 8.80 -9.72 19.48
C VAL A 204 8.25 -9.34 18.11
N HIS A 205 7.45 -8.29 18.07
CA HIS A 205 6.89 -7.71 16.86
C HIS A 205 7.50 -6.33 16.60
N ILE A 206 8.23 -6.24 15.49
CA ILE A 206 8.88 -5.00 15.04
C ILE A 206 8.27 -4.60 13.70
N SER A 207 7.98 -3.31 13.51
CA SER A 207 7.39 -2.82 12.26
C SER A 207 7.86 -1.42 11.93
N ASP A 208 7.77 -1.05 10.66
CA ASP A 208 7.93 0.33 10.19
C ASP A 208 9.28 0.90 10.65
N TRP A 209 10.34 0.23 10.19
CA TRP A 209 11.72 0.51 10.55
C TRP A 209 12.16 1.88 10.07
N HIS A 210 11.80 2.21 8.83
CA HIS A 210 12.20 3.40 8.09
C HIS A 210 13.61 3.88 8.47
N TYR A 211 14.58 3.02 8.18
CA TYR A 211 15.97 3.32 8.43
C TYR A 211 16.43 4.39 7.44
N ASP A 212 16.70 5.58 7.94
CA ASP A 212 17.30 6.64 7.15
C ASP A 212 18.83 6.57 7.21
N SER A 213 19.43 6.04 6.14
CA SER A 213 20.89 5.97 6.01
C SER A 213 21.56 7.32 5.80
N GLU A 214 20.79 8.38 5.52
CA GLU A 214 21.28 9.75 5.38
C GLU A 214 20.89 10.65 6.57
N TYR A 215 20.23 10.11 7.60
CA TYR A 215 19.95 10.86 8.82
C TYR A 215 21.22 11.47 9.39
N ALA A 216 21.18 12.77 9.67
CA ALA A 216 22.32 13.50 10.19
C ALA A 216 21.92 14.41 11.37
N GLU A 217 22.53 14.14 12.53
CA GLU A 217 22.38 14.98 13.73
C GLU A 217 22.70 16.45 13.40
N GLY A 218 21.87 17.36 13.91
CA GLY A 218 22.02 18.80 13.71
C GLY A 218 21.44 19.34 12.40
N TYR A 219 20.92 18.49 11.50
CA TYR A 219 20.19 18.95 10.31
C TYR A 219 18.80 19.46 10.67
N GLU A 220 18.19 20.24 9.77
CA GLU A 220 16.88 20.83 10.04
C GLU A 220 15.78 19.78 10.17
N VAL A 221 15.04 19.80 11.27
CA VAL A 221 13.86 18.97 11.51
C VAL A 221 12.65 19.46 10.70
N ASN A 222 12.52 20.77 10.50
CA ASN A 222 11.38 21.40 9.85
C ASN A 222 11.77 22.00 8.50
N CYS A 223 12.22 21.14 7.58
CA CYS A 223 12.80 21.54 6.29
C CYS A 223 11.77 21.90 5.20
N GLY A 224 10.48 21.61 5.42
CA GLY A 224 9.41 21.85 4.44
C GLY A 224 9.32 20.79 3.33
N GLU A 225 10.08 19.70 3.44
CA GLU A 225 9.99 18.51 2.59
C GLU A 225 9.28 17.38 3.36
N PRO A 226 8.84 16.29 2.69
CA PRO A 226 8.08 15.23 3.35
C PRO A 226 8.84 14.60 4.53
N VAL A 227 10.13 14.27 4.36
CA VAL A 227 11.06 13.85 5.43
C VAL A 227 12.26 14.81 5.53
N CYS A 228 12.74 15.04 6.74
CA CYS A 228 13.80 16.01 7.06
C CYS A 228 14.96 15.34 7.82
N CYS A 229 15.76 16.11 8.59
CA CYS A 229 16.92 15.62 9.35
C CYS A 229 18.03 15.00 8.50
N ARG A 230 18.12 15.39 7.22
CA ARG A 230 19.07 14.80 6.27
C ARG A 230 19.57 15.84 5.27
N PRO A 231 20.71 15.60 4.59
CA PRO A 231 21.24 16.52 3.60
C PRO A 231 20.34 16.70 2.38
N PRO A 232 20.40 17.88 1.72
CA PRO A 232 21.01 19.14 2.14
C PRO A 232 20.19 19.89 3.21
N ASN A 233 20.83 20.76 3.98
CA ASN A 233 20.11 21.65 4.90
C ASN A 233 19.25 22.68 4.15
N ALA A 234 17.95 22.71 4.45
CA ALA A 234 16.98 23.56 3.74
C ALA A 234 17.22 25.08 3.88
N PHE A 235 17.86 25.54 4.96
CA PHE A 235 17.99 26.97 5.28
C PHE A 235 19.46 27.46 5.37
N GLY A 236 20.42 26.77 4.76
CA GLY A 236 21.85 27.12 4.76
C GLY A 236 22.69 26.30 5.74
N ASP A 237 23.85 26.80 6.16
CA ASP A 237 24.84 26.02 6.93
C ASP A 237 24.40 25.63 8.35
N LYS A 238 23.34 26.24 8.90
CA LYS A 238 22.88 25.99 10.28
C LYS A 238 21.37 25.77 10.31
N ALA A 239 20.95 24.68 10.96
CA ALA A 239 19.56 24.41 11.26
C ALA A 239 19.01 25.39 12.32
N THR A 240 17.75 25.78 12.14
CA THR A 240 16.96 26.49 13.14
C THR A 240 16.47 25.54 14.21
N THR A 241 15.98 24.35 13.80
CA THR A 241 15.63 23.26 14.70
C THR A 241 16.56 22.08 14.41
N PRO A 242 17.69 21.95 15.13
CA PRO A 242 18.65 20.89 14.87
C PRO A 242 18.13 19.53 15.32
N ALA A 243 18.22 18.54 14.42
CA ALA A 243 17.84 17.16 14.65
C ALA A 243 18.63 16.52 15.79
N GLY A 244 17.93 15.76 16.62
CA GLY A 244 18.53 15.06 17.75
C GLY A 244 19.51 13.95 17.36
N LYS A 245 20.30 13.49 18.33
CA LYS A 245 21.22 12.35 18.16
C LYS A 245 20.49 11.01 17.91
N TRP A 246 19.26 10.89 18.38
CA TRP A 246 18.50 9.64 18.40
C TRP A 246 17.31 9.63 17.44
N GLY A 247 17.09 10.66 16.63
CA GLY A 247 15.83 10.83 15.89
C GLY A 247 15.11 12.11 16.31
N ASP A 248 14.07 12.45 15.56
CA ASP A 248 13.17 13.57 15.83
C ASP A 248 11.78 13.28 15.26
N TYR A 249 10.76 13.93 15.79
CA TYR A 249 9.35 13.61 15.53
C TYR A 249 8.89 13.86 14.08
N ASN A 250 9.66 14.60 13.27
CA ASN A 250 9.35 14.81 11.84
C ASN A 250 10.30 14.05 10.90
N CYS A 251 11.04 13.09 11.43
CA CYS A 251 12.12 12.42 10.72
C CYS A 251 12.05 10.91 10.91
N ASP A 252 12.57 10.22 9.90
CA ASP A 252 12.90 8.81 9.99
C ASP A 252 14.16 8.60 10.84
N VAL A 253 14.46 7.33 11.16
CA VAL A 253 15.35 7.04 12.28
C VAL A 253 16.78 6.71 11.83
N PRO A 254 17.79 7.21 12.56
CA PRO A 254 19.17 6.83 12.31
C PRO A 254 19.42 5.38 12.74
N LYS A 255 20.42 4.76 12.10
CA LYS A 255 20.99 3.46 12.52
C LYS A 255 21.23 3.37 14.03
N LYS A 256 21.64 4.48 14.65
CA LYS A 256 21.96 4.57 16.07
C LYS A 256 20.77 4.20 16.97
N LEU A 257 19.57 4.69 16.63
CA LEU A 257 18.35 4.37 17.37
C LEU A 257 18.03 2.88 17.21
N ILE A 258 18.10 2.38 15.97
CA ILE A 258 17.83 0.98 15.67
C ILE A 258 18.78 0.06 16.45
N GLU A 259 20.10 0.30 16.40
CA GLU A 259 21.08 -0.49 17.15
C GLU A 259 20.83 -0.37 18.67
N SER A 260 20.51 0.80 19.20
CA SER A 260 20.18 0.96 20.63
C SER A 260 18.93 0.19 21.07
N MET A 261 17.89 0.16 20.23
CA MET A 261 16.68 -0.61 20.50
C MET A 261 16.98 -2.12 20.51
N LEU A 262 17.75 -2.59 19.53
CA LEU A 262 18.12 -4.00 19.41
C LEU A 262 19.11 -4.45 20.50
N GLU A 263 19.98 -3.57 20.99
CA GLU A 263 20.83 -3.82 22.17
C GLU A 263 20.00 -3.94 23.45
N PHE A 264 18.90 -3.21 23.56
CA PHE A 264 17.98 -3.28 24.71
C PHE A 264 17.09 -4.54 24.67
N LEU A 265 16.80 -5.06 23.48
CA LEU A 265 15.82 -6.14 23.28
C LEU A 265 16.01 -7.37 24.20
N PRO A 266 17.23 -7.93 24.39
CA PRO A 266 17.43 -9.08 25.28
C PRO A 266 17.18 -8.77 26.77
N THR A 267 17.18 -7.49 27.15
CA THR A 267 16.82 -7.06 28.52
C THR A 267 15.31 -6.99 28.68
N ALA A 268 14.59 -6.54 27.65
CA ALA A 268 13.14 -6.45 27.64
C ALA A 268 12.48 -7.83 27.52
N VAL A 269 13.04 -8.70 26.65
CA VAL A 269 12.52 -10.03 26.34
C VAL A 269 13.66 -11.05 26.44
N PRO A 270 14.03 -11.49 27.67
CA PRO A 270 15.17 -12.39 27.88
C PRO A 270 14.97 -13.80 27.31
N LYS A 271 13.71 -14.25 27.25
CA LYS A 271 13.29 -15.48 26.57
C LYS A 271 12.59 -15.06 25.28
N LEU A 272 13.14 -15.44 24.14
CA LEU A 272 12.62 -15.07 22.82
C LEU A 272 12.47 -16.33 21.98
N ASP A 273 11.23 -16.65 21.61
CA ASP A 273 10.91 -17.83 20.80
C ASP A 273 10.84 -17.46 19.31
N TYR A 274 10.30 -16.28 18.97
CA TYR A 274 10.15 -15.80 17.59
C TYR A 274 10.29 -14.29 17.46
N ILE A 275 10.71 -13.85 16.27
CA ILE A 275 10.71 -12.45 15.88
C ILE A 275 9.87 -12.32 14.61
N ILE A 276 8.90 -11.40 14.63
CA ILE A 276 8.12 -11.04 13.44
C ILE A 276 8.47 -9.60 13.04
N SER A 277 8.65 -9.37 11.74
CA SER A 277 8.94 -8.05 11.20
C SER A 277 7.97 -7.69 10.08
N THR A 278 7.12 -6.70 10.29
CA THR A 278 6.01 -6.41 9.35
C THR A 278 6.33 -5.38 8.26
N GLY A 279 7.60 -5.21 7.86
CA GLY A 279 7.99 -4.44 6.66
C GLY A 279 8.34 -2.97 6.90
N ASP A 280 8.40 -2.21 5.80
CA ASP A 280 8.75 -0.78 5.74
C ASP A 280 10.15 -0.44 6.29
N LEU A 281 11.17 -0.85 5.52
CA LEU A 281 12.58 -0.68 5.79
C LEU A 281 13.12 0.66 5.28
N PRO A 282 12.85 1.07 4.02
CA PRO A 282 13.35 2.33 3.49
C PRO A 282 12.65 3.55 4.11
N PRO A 283 13.31 4.72 4.13
CA PRO A 283 12.72 5.93 4.68
C PRO A 283 11.68 6.56 3.73
N HIS A 284 11.02 7.63 4.18
CA HIS A 284 9.99 8.36 3.44
C HIS A 284 10.57 9.35 2.40
N ASP A 285 11.81 9.16 1.95
CA ASP A 285 12.46 9.96 0.91
C ASP A 285 12.09 9.50 -0.50
N VAL A 286 10.81 9.22 -0.71
CA VAL A 286 10.25 8.60 -1.93
C VAL A 286 10.56 9.38 -3.21
N TRP A 287 10.87 10.67 -3.11
CA TRP A 287 11.30 11.47 -4.26
C TRP A 287 12.72 11.15 -4.72
N ALA A 288 13.57 10.54 -3.89
CA ALA A 288 14.96 10.21 -4.17
C ALA A 288 15.16 8.71 -4.53
N GLU A 289 14.17 7.86 -4.24
CA GLU A 289 14.31 6.41 -4.31
C GLU A 289 14.53 5.84 -5.73
N THR A 290 15.23 4.72 -5.80
CA THR A 290 15.43 3.90 -7.00
C THR A 290 15.54 2.43 -6.57
N PRO A 291 15.36 1.46 -7.48
CA PRO A 291 15.61 0.05 -7.15
C PRO A 291 16.98 -0.21 -6.52
N LEU A 292 18.01 0.56 -6.92
CA LEU A 292 19.35 0.44 -6.37
C LEU A 292 19.46 0.99 -4.94
N THR A 293 18.88 2.16 -4.65
CA THR A 293 18.93 2.76 -3.31
C THR A 293 18.09 1.95 -2.32
N ILE A 294 16.94 1.42 -2.74
CA ILE A 294 16.13 0.50 -1.94
C ILE A 294 16.91 -0.78 -1.63
N LYS A 295 17.55 -1.39 -2.64
CA LYS A 295 18.41 -2.56 -2.44
C LYS A 295 19.54 -2.28 -1.45
N GLU A 296 20.19 -1.13 -1.54
CA GLU A 296 21.26 -0.76 -0.62
C GLU A 296 20.73 -0.55 0.81
N ASN A 297 19.64 0.20 0.97
CA ASN A 297 19.03 0.45 2.27
C ASN A 297 18.59 -0.86 2.95
N THR A 298 17.83 -1.70 2.24
CA THR A 298 17.36 -3.00 2.75
C THR A 298 18.53 -3.94 3.09
N ASN A 299 19.63 -3.92 2.31
CA ASN A 299 20.85 -4.67 2.64
C ASN A 299 21.50 -4.17 3.94
N GLN A 300 21.57 -2.86 4.14
CA GLN A 300 22.11 -2.29 5.38
C GLN A 300 21.25 -2.66 6.59
N THR A 301 19.92 -2.61 6.45
CA THR A 301 18.97 -3.06 7.49
C THR A 301 19.15 -4.54 7.81
N ALA A 302 19.21 -5.41 6.80
CA ALA A 302 19.48 -6.85 7.00
C ALA A 302 20.84 -7.10 7.67
N ASN A 303 21.87 -6.31 7.34
CA ASN A 303 23.18 -6.41 7.99
C ASN A 303 23.16 -5.97 9.46
N ILE A 304 22.28 -5.04 9.84
CA ILE A 304 22.05 -4.73 11.26
C ILE A 304 21.38 -5.94 11.92
N TRP A 305 20.29 -6.45 11.34
CA TRP A 305 19.55 -7.60 11.87
C TRP A 305 20.42 -8.83 12.10
N ARG A 306 21.31 -9.18 11.17
CA ARG A 306 22.26 -10.31 11.32
C ARG A 306 23.10 -10.26 12.59
N LYS A 307 23.37 -9.07 13.12
CA LYS A 307 24.12 -8.91 14.38
C LYS A 307 23.30 -9.26 15.62
N PHE A 308 21.98 -9.07 15.55
CA PHE A 308 21.09 -9.12 16.71
C PHE A 308 20.16 -10.34 16.69
N PHE A 309 19.66 -10.73 15.51
CA PHE A 309 18.69 -11.81 15.33
C PHE A 309 19.40 -13.14 15.08
N THR A 310 20.10 -13.61 16.11
CA THR A 310 20.91 -14.84 16.05
C THR A 310 20.31 -16.01 16.85
N SER A 311 19.35 -15.73 17.74
CA SER A 311 18.88 -16.69 18.74
C SER A 311 17.47 -17.24 18.50
N ALA A 312 16.69 -16.64 17.60
CA ALA A 312 15.30 -17.00 17.33
C ALA A 312 14.98 -16.92 15.83
N PRO A 313 14.04 -17.72 15.31
CA PRO A 313 13.56 -17.60 13.94
C PRO A 313 12.97 -16.20 13.68
N PHE A 314 13.33 -15.63 12.54
CA PHE A 314 12.90 -14.31 12.09
C PHE A 314 11.96 -14.45 10.90
N LEU A 315 10.76 -13.87 11.00
CA LEU A 315 9.65 -14.03 10.07
C LEU A 315 9.25 -12.65 9.51
N PRO A 316 9.89 -12.19 8.43
CA PRO A 316 9.62 -10.90 7.83
C PRO A 316 8.48 -10.94 6.80
N VAL A 317 7.77 -9.82 6.62
CA VAL A 317 6.88 -9.60 5.46
C VAL A 317 7.27 -8.30 4.74
N ILE A 318 6.72 -8.12 3.54
CA ILE A 318 6.99 -6.97 2.66
C ILE A 318 5.98 -5.86 2.99
N GLY A 319 6.47 -4.65 3.26
CA GLY A 319 5.68 -3.41 3.38
C GLY A 319 5.56 -2.67 2.04
N ASN A 320 5.00 -1.46 2.09
CA ASN A 320 4.74 -0.69 0.87
C ASN A 320 5.93 0.17 0.43
N HIS A 321 6.87 0.46 1.34
CA HIS A 321 8.11 1.19 1.06
C HIS A 321 9.23 0.33 0.45
N GLU A 322 9.08 -1.00 0.38
CA GLU A 322 10.08 -1.89 -0.22
C GLU A 322 10.20 -1.78 -1.76
N SER A 323 9.26 -1.12 -2.43
CA SER A 323 9.30 -0.96 -3.90
C SER A 323 9.70 0.45 -4.30
N ALA A 324 10.27 0.59 -5.49
CA ALA A 324 10.57 1.89 -6.11
C ALA A 324 9.95 1.92 -7.52
N PRO A 325 9.01 2.84 -7.80
CA PRO A 325 8.45 3.83 -6.88
C PRO A 325 7.66 3.20 -5.72
N VAL A 326 7.47 3.92 -4.62
CA VAL A 326 6.71 3.47 -3.44
C VAL A 326 5.33 2.95 -3.87
N ASN A 327 4.86 1.87 -3.24
CA ASN A 327 3.58 1.21 -3.53
C ASN A 327 3.50 0.51 -4.91
N SER A 328 4.56 0.51 -5.72
CA SER A 328 4.57 -0.08 -7.07
C SER A 328 4.78 -1.60 -7.04
N PHE A 329 3.70 -2.36 -6.84
CA PHE A 329 3.69 -3.83 -6.85
C PHE A 329 2.88 -4.39 -8.03
N PRO A 330 3.48 -4.54 -9.23
CA PRO A 330 2.79 -5.14 -10.38
C PRO A 330 2.40 -6.59 -10.11
N THR A 331 1.27 -7.00 -10.69
CA THR A 331 0.83 -8.40 -10.74
C THR A 331 1.53 -9.15 -11.88
N SER A 332 1.58 -10.46 -11.78
CA SER A 332 2.11 -11.38 -12.80
C SER A 332 1.38 -11.24 -14.15
N SER A 333 0.11 -10.84 -14.14
CA SER A 333 -0.70 -10.60 -15.34
C SER A 333 -0.22 -9.42 -16.20
N ILE A 334 0.59 -8.51 -15.65
CA ILE A 334 1.17 -7.37 -16.36
C ILE A 334 2.71 -7.44 -16.45
N SER A 335 3.28 -8.64 -16.31
CA SER A 335 4.73 -8.87 -16.28
C SER A 335 5.48 -8.41 -17.54
N ASP A 336 4.80 -8.34 -18.69
CA ASP A 336 5.35 -7.79 -19.94
C ASP A 336 5.58 -6.26 -19.89
N ILE A 337 4.95 -5.57 -18.93
CA ILE A 337 5.01 -4.11 -18.76
C ILE A 337 5.92 -3.74 -17.59
N ALA A 338 5.76 -4.41 -16.45
CA ALA A 338 6.50 -4.14 -15.24
C ALA A 338 6.72 -5.42 -14.43
N SER A 339 7.89 -5.53 -13.78
CA SER A 339 8.24 -6.69 -12.95
C SER A 339 8.78 -6.24 -11.60
N ILE A 340 8.31 -6.90 -10.54
CA ILE A 340 8.79 -6.71 -9.17
C ILE A 340 9.87 -7.74 -8.77
N SER A 341 10.29 -8.60 -9.70
CA SER A 341 11.25 -9.68 -9.45
C SER A 341 12.59 -9.19 -8.86
N TRP A 342 13.04 -7.99 -9.24
CA TRP A 342 14.27 -7.40 -8.70
C TRP A 342 14.22 -7.26 -7.17
N LEU A 343 13.04 -6.91 -6.63
CA LEU A 343 12.81 -6.76 -5.20
C LEU A 343 12.73 -8.12 -4.53
N TYR A 344 11.89 -9.02 -5.05
CA TYR A 344 11.70 -10.35 -4.45
C TYR A 344 13.01 -11.16 -4.41
N ASN A 345 13.82 -11.10 -5.47
CA ASN A 345 15.16 -11.70 -5.49
C ASN A 345 16.11 -11.06 -4.47
N THR A 346 15.99 -9.74 -4.25
CA THR A 346 16.80 -9.02 -3.26
C THR A 346 16.41 -9.44 -1.85
N LEU A 347 15.12 -9.46 -1.52
CA LEU A 347 14.61 -9.84 -0.19
C LEU A 347 14.88 -11.32 0.10
N SER A 348 14.66 -12.23 -0.86
CA SER A 348 15.03 -13.65 -0.72
C SER A 348 16.51 -13.83 -0.38
N SER A 349 17.39 -13.17 -1.14
CA SER A 349 18.83 -13.21 -0.86
C SER A 349 19.20 -12.63 0.50
N GLN A 350 18.44 -11.65 1.00
CA GLN A 350 18.67 -11.05 2.32
C GLN A 350 18.17 -11.96 3.45
N TRP A 351 17.05 -12.66 3.25
CA TRP A 351 16.37 -13.43 4.28
C TRP A 351 16.82 -14.90 4.36
N ASN A 352 17.77 -15.30 3.51
CA ASN A 352 18.29 -16.66 3.43
C ASN A 352 18.94 -17.17 4.74
N ASP A 353 19.34 -16.28 5.64
CA ASP A 353 19.90 -16.64 6.93
C ASP A 353 18.83 -17.15 7.92
N TRP A 354 17.55 -16.81 7.69
CA TRP A 354 16.46 -17.07 8.63
C TRP A 354 15.36 -17.99 8.09
N LEU A 355 15.20 -18.07 6.77
CA LEU A 355 14.10 -18.79 6.12
C LEU A 355 14.60 -20.04 5.37
N SER A 356 13.74 -21.07 5.30
CA SER A 356 14.04 -22.29 4.55
C SER A 356 13.97 -22.07 3.04
N THR A 357 14.65 -22.93 2.28
CA THR A 357 14.74 -22.80 0.81
C THR A 357 13.37 -22.77 0.12
N ASP A 358 12.41 -23.59 0.55
CA ASP A 358 11.05 -23.60 0.00
C ASP A 358 10.28 -22.29 0.27
N VAL A 359 10.50 -21.67 1.43
CA VAL A 359 9.95 -20.36 1.77
C VAL A 359 10.56 -19.27 0.88
N LEU A 360 11.89 -19.30 0.69
CA LEU A 360 12.60 -18.36 -0.18
C LEU A 360 12.13 -18.46 -1.64
N GLU A 361 11.96 -19.68 -2.17
CA GLU A 361 11.41 -19.90 -3.52
C GLU A 361 10.01 -19.32 -3.68
N SER A 362 9.16 -19.44 -2.64
CA SER A 362 7.84 -18.82 -2.62
C SER A 362 7.92 -17.30 -2.65
N ILE A 363 8.85 -16.69 -1.89
CA ILE A 363 9.07 -15.24 -1.87
C ILE A 363 9.55 -14.74 -3.24
N GLU A 364 10.55 -15.39 -3.84
CA GLU A 364 11.07 -15.00 -5.18
C GLU A 364 9.98 -15.00 -6.24
N LYS A 365 9.05 -15.94 -6.15
CA LYS A 365 8.00 -16.11 -7.14
C LYS A 365 6.76 -15.27 -6.88
N HIS A 366 6.37 -15.10 -5.62
CA HIS A 366 5.06 -14.56 -5.24
C HIS A 366 5.12 -13.38 -4.26
N GLY A 367 6.22 -13.19 -3.55
CA GLY A 367 6.35 -12.17 -2.50
C GLY A 367 5.60 -12.50 -1.20
N PHE A 368 5.04 -13.71 -1.09
CA PHE A 368 4.39 -14.23 0.12
C PHE A 368 4.72 -15.71 0.32
N TYR A 369 4.55 -16.22 1.54
CA TYR A 369 4.98 -17.58 1.90
C TYR A 369 4.20 -18.18 3.06
N ALA A 370 4.31 -19.51 3.20
CA ALA A 370 3.90 -20.25 4.38
C ALA A 370 5.11 -20.93 5.03
N ALA A 371 5.40 -20.61 6.29
CA ALA A 371 6.45 -21.27 7.08
C ALA A 371 5.84 -22.23 8.09
N LYS A 372 6.24 -23.50 8.06
CA LYS A 372 5.78 -24.52 9.01
C LYS A 372 6.74 -24.60 10.19
N LEU A 373 6.20 -24.47 11.40
CA LEU A 373 6.92 -24.49 12.66
C LEU A 373 6.46 -25.71 13.48
N PRO A 374 6.95 -26.92 13.14
CA PRO A 374 6.40 -28.17 13.67
C PRO A 374 6.60 -28.35 15.18
N LYS A 375 7.62 -27.71 15.76
CA LYS A 375 7.89 -27.73 17.20
C LYS A 375 6.68 -27.21 18.00
N ASP A 376 5.96 -26.25 17.44
CA ASP A 376 4.88 -25.52 18.11
C ASP A 376 3.51 -25.78 17.46
N ASN A 377 3.45 -26.75 16.53
CA ASN A 377 2.24 -27.07 15.74
C ASN A 377 1.61 -25.82 15.11
N LEU A 378 2.47 -24.93 14.61
CA LEU A 378 2.13 -23.60 14.12
C LEU A 378 2.54 -23.47 12.64
N ARG A 379 1.69 -22.83 11.85
CA ARG A 379 2.00 -22.38 10.49
C ARG A 379 1.88 -20.86 10.44
N VAL A 380 2.86 -20.20 9.83
CA VAL A 380 2.87 -18.75 9.66
C VAL A 380 2.64 -18.44 8.19
N LEU A 381 1.66 -17.60 7.89
CA LEU A 381 1.38 -17.09 6.55
C LEU A 381 1.87 -15.64 6.47
N GLY A 382 3.01 -15.41 5.83
CA GLY A 382 3.50 -14.07 5.53
C GLY A 382 2.93 -13.61 4.19
N ILE A 383 1.93 -12.73 4.22
CA ILE A 383 1.17 -12.29 3.04
C ILE A 383 1.63 -10.93 2.52
N ASN A 384 1.54 -10.74 1.19
CA ASN A 384 1.89 -9.48 0.56
C ASN A 384 0.65 -8.59 0.42
N THR A 385 0.42 -7.76 1.43
CA THR A 385 -0.78 -6.90 1.52
C THR A 385 -0.76 -5.74 0.53
N ASN A 386 0.33 -5.51 -0.22
CA ASN A 386 0.38 -4.53 -1.30
C ASN A 386 -0.59 -4.85 -2.44
N TYR A 387 -1.00 -6.10 -2.57
CA TYR A 387 -2.05 -6.53 -3.51
C TYR A 387 -3.47 -6.18 -3.03
N PHE A 388 -3.60 -5.72 -1.78
CA PHE A 388 -4.86 -5.20 -1.22
C PHE A 388 -4.91 -3.67 -1.23
N TYR A 389 -3.77 -3.02 -1.45
CA TYR A 389 -3.58 -1.59 -1.19
C TYR A 389 -4.11 -0.72 -2.33
N LYS A 390 -4.91 0.30 -2.00
CA LYS A 390 -5.49 1.24 -2.98
C LYS A 390 -4.47 2.04 -3.77
N LEU A 391 -3.27 2.25 -3.20
CA LEU A 391 -2.22 3.06 -3.83
C LEU A 391 -1.25 2.23 -4.68
N ASN A 392 -1.43 0.92 -4.69
CA ASN A 392 -0.83 0.10 -5.74
C ASN A 392 -1.62 0.29 -7.04
N LEU A 393 -1.25 1.33 -7.79
CA LEU A 393 -1.94 1.73 -9.00
C LEU A 393 -1.94 0.65 -10.11
N TRP A 394 -1.03 -0.33 -10.05
CA TRP A 394 -1.05 -1.47 -10.97
C TRP A 394 -2.34 -2.28 -10.89
N LEU A 395 -3.02 -2.26 -9.74
CA LEU A 395 -4.32 -2.93 -9.55
C LEU A 395 -5.45 -2.31 -10.38
N LEU A 396 -5.24 -1.13 -10.98
CA LEU A 396 -6.16 -0.55 -11.97
C LEU A 396 -5.97 -1.15 -13.37
N MET A 397 -4.81 -1.72 -13.67
CA MET A 397 -4.48 -2.32 -14.97
C MET A 397 -4.80 -3.81 -15.06
N ARG A 398 -5.03 -4.49 -13.93
CA ARG A 398 -5.29 -5.92 -13.92
C ARG A 398 -6.56 -6.27 -14.70
N PRO A 399 -6.62 -7.44 -15.34
CA PRO A 399 -7.85 -7.99 -15.89
C PRO A 399 -8.96 -7.98 -14.84
N LYS A 400 -10.20 -7.68 -15.24
CA LYS A 400 -11.31 -7.55 -14.27
C LYS A 400 -11.65 -8.90 -13.61
N GLU A 401 -11.33 -9.99 -14.30
CA GLU A 401 -11.46 -11.37 -13.82
C GLU A 401 -10.47 -11.68 -12.68
N GLU A 402 -9.38 -10.93 -12.57
CA GLU A 402 -8.35 -11.07 -11.53
C GLU A 402 -8.77 -10.34 -10.23
N TRP A 403 -10.00 -10.58 -9.75
CA TRP A 403 -10.53 -9.94 -8.53
C TRP A 403 -9.78 -10.32 -7.24
N ASP A 404 -9.06 -11.46 -7.27
CA ASP A 404 -8.11 -11.92 -6.27
C ASP A 404 -6.68 -11.81 -6.86
N PRO A 405 -6.00 -10.67 -6.68
CA PRO A 405 -4.69 -10.46 -7.28
C PRO A 405 -3.68 -11.50 -6.80
N GLU A 406 -2.87 -12.03 -7.72
CA GLU A 406 -1.95 -13.15 -7.48
C GLU A 406 -2.61 -14.43 -6.89
N TRP A 407 -3.94 -14.57 -6.98
CA TRP A 407 -4.70 -15.65 -6.34
C TRP A 407 -4.43 -15.78 -4.83
N MET A 408 -4.09 -14.67 -4.17
CA MET A 408 -3.59 -14.69 -2.80
C MET A 408 -4.67 -15.10 -1.80
N LEU A 409 -5.92 -14.65 -1.93
CA LEU A 409 -7.03 -15.09 -1.07
C LEU A 409 -7.29 -16.58 -1.24
N LYS A 410 -7.32 -17.08 -2.48
CA LYS A 410 -7.45 -18.51 -2.75
C LYS A 410 -6.29 -19.32 -2.15
N TRP A 411 -5.07 -18.80 -2.24
CA TRP A 411 -3.89 -19.42 -1.63
C TRP A 411 -4.01 -19.45 -0.09
N ILE A 412 -4.45 -18.36 0.55
CA ILE A 412 -4.69 -18.30 2.00
C ILE A 412 -5.72 -19.36 2.41
N VAL A 413 -6.85 -19.46 1.69
CA VAL A 413 -7.89 -20.47 1.97
C VAL A 413 -7.32 -21.88 1.90
N ASN A 414 -6.53 -22.20 0.88
CA ASN A 414 -5.89 -23.52 0.77
C ASN A 414 -4.93 -23.79 1.95
N GLN A 415 -4.15 -22.81 2.36
CA GLN A 415 -3.23 -22.96 3.50
C GLN A 415 -3.98 -23.18 4.83
N LEU A 416 -5.06 -22.45 5.05
CA LEU A 416 -5.90 -22.58 6.24
C LEU A 416 -6.66 -23.92 6.28
N ASP A 417 -7.19 -24.35 5.13
CA ASP A 417 -7.89 -25.63 4.98
C ASP A 417 -6.97 -26.83 5.25
N GLU A 418 -5.74 -26.78 4.73
CA GLU A 418 -4.71 -27.78 5.03
C GLU A 418 -4.31 -27.77 6.51
N ALA A 419 -4.12 -26.59 7.09
CA ALA A 419 -3.77 -26.45 8.50
C ALA A 419 -4.89 -27.00 9.41
N GLU A 420 -6.15 -26.70 9.10
CA GLU A 420 -7.32 -27.22 9.82
C GLU A 420 -7.37 -28.76 9.77
N LYS A 421 -7.16 -29.36 8.60
CA LYS A 421 -7.12 -30.84 8.42
C LYS A 421 -5.99 -31.50 9.20
N LEU A 422 -4.88 -30.80 9.40
CA LEU A 422 -3.72 -31.27 10.16
C LEU A 422 -3.80 -30.91 11.65
N GLY A 423 -4.80 -30.15 12.08
CA GLY A 423 -4.92 -29.63 13.44
C GLY A 423 -3.84 -28.60 13.81
N GLU A 424 -3.19 -27.97 12.83
CA GLU A 424 -2.23 -26.90 13.02
C GLU A 424 -2.93 -25.60 13.43
N LYS A 425 -2.23 -24.74 14.17
CA LYS A 425 -2.67 -23.35 14.38
C LYS A 425 -1.98 -22.41 13.40
N VAL A 426 -2.61 -21.27 13.12
CA VAL A 426 -2.11 -20.34 12.10
C VAL A 426 -1.93 -18.93 12.64
N TRP A 427 -0.78 -18.33 12.35
CA TRP A 427 -0.58 -16.89 12.38
C TRP A 427 -0.61 -16.31 10.97
N ILE A 428 -1.23 -15.15 10.82
CA ILE A 428 -1.17 -14.37 9.59
C ILE A 428 -0.35 -13.11 9.85
N LEU A 429 0.70 -12.91 9.07
CA LEU A 429 1.53 -11.71 9.10
C LEU A 429 1.31 -10.94 7.81
N GLY A 430 1.10 -9.64 7.89
CA GLY A 430 1.08 -8.74 6.74
C GLY A 430 1.59 -7.37 7.14
N HIS A 431 1.75 -6.46 6.19
CA HIS A 431 2.09 -5.08 6.53
C HIS A 431 0.84 -4.29 6.88
N MET A 432 -0.17 -4.32 6.01
CA MET A 432 -1.45 -3.63 6.18
C MET A 432 -2.56 -4.62 6.56
N SER A 433 -3.38 -4.27 7.54
CA SER A 433 -4.63 -5.00 7.81
C SER A 433 -5.54 -4.93 6.58
N ALA A 434 -6.13 -6.06 6.18
CA ALA A 434 -7.11 -6.08 5.08
C ALA A 434 -8.40 -5.28 5.39
N LEU A 435 -8.59 -4.89 6.66
CA LEU A 435 -9.70 -4.07 7.13
C LEU A 435 -9.36 -2.57 7.21
N ASP A 436 -8.10 -2.20 6.97
CA ASP A 436 -7.68 -0.81 6.96
C ASP A 436 -8.41 -0.03 5.84
N GLN A 437 -8.59 1.27 6.05
CA GLN A 437 -9.12 2.18 5.04
C GLN A 437 -8.23 2.25 3.80
N ASP A 438 -6.97 1.86 3.92
CA ASP A 438 -5.99 1.79 2.85
C ASP A 438 -6.23 0.58 1.92
N ALA A 439 -6.88 -0.48 2.40
CA ALA A 439 -7.23 -1.65 1.60
C ALA A 439 -8.51 -1.43 0.77
N PHE A 440 -8.63 -2.11 -0.39
CA PHE A 440 -9.87 -2.13 -1.17
C PHE A 440 -11.03 -2.71 -0.32
N PRO A 441 -12.21 -2.05 -0.25
CA PRO A 441 -13.29 -2.48 0.63
C PRO A 441 -13.76 -3.92 0.40
N SER A 442 -13.76 -4.38 -0.85
CA SER A 442 -14.13 -5.76 -1.20
C SER A 442 -13.18 -6.78 -0.60
N ILE A 443 -11.88 -6.50 -0.58
CA ILE A 443 -10.88 -7.39 0.03
C ILE A 443 -11.16 -7.54 1.53
N GLY A 444 -11.46 -6.44 2.24
CA GLY A 444 -11.81 -6.52 3.65
C GLY A 444 -13.04 -7.38 3.93
N VAL A 445 -14.03 -7.38 3.03
CA VAL A 445 -15.21 -8.26 3.12
C VAL A 445 -14.83 -9.73 2.94
N TYR A 446 -14.07 -10.04 1.88
CA TYR A 446 -13.59 -11.39 1.59
C TYR A 446 -12.71 -11.96 2.69
N PHE A 447 -11.75 -11.18 3.16
CA PHE A 447 -10.85 -11.58 4.21
C PHE A 447 -11.59 -11.83 5.53
N SER A 448 -12.61 -11.01 5.84
CA SER A 448 -13.48 -11.25 7.01
C SER A 448 -14.23 -12.58 6.93
N GLN A 449 -14.73 -12.96 5.75
CA GLN A 449 -15.39 -14.26 5.55
C GLN A 449 -14.41 -15.43 5.75
N ILE A 450 -13.18 -15.30 5.25
CA ILE A 450 -12.12 -16.30 5.44
C ILE A 450 -11.78 -16.46 6.92
N VAL A 451 -11.56 -15.35 7.64
CA VAL A 451 -11.27 -15.37 9.07
C VAL A 451 -12.42 -16.00 9.85
N ALA A 452 -13.67 -15.64 9.54
CA ALA A 452 -14.85 -16.23 10.17
C ALA A 452 -14.92 -17.76 9.98
N ARG A 453 -14.67 -18.23 8.76
CA ARG A 453 -14.66 -19.67 8.45
C ARG A 453 -13.58 -20.43 9.20
N TYR A 454 -12.39 -19.85 9.35
CA TYR A 454 -11.22 -20.51 9.95
C TYR A 454 -10.90 -19.97 11.35
N LYS A 455 -11.89 -19.43 12.09
CA LYS A 455 -11.71 -18.77 13.38
C LYS A 455 -11.07 -19.65 14.46
N ASP A 456 -11.28 -20.96 14.39
CA ASP A 456 -10.68 -21.92 15.34
C ASP A 456 -9.24 -22.33 14.93
N THR A 457 -8.85 -22.10 13.68
CA THR A 457 -7.51 -22.39 13.13
C THR A 457 -6.57 -21.20 13.25
N ILE A 458 -7.08 -19.98 13.00
CA ILE A 458 -6.32 -18.74 13.10
C ILE A 458 -6.24 -18.31 14.57
N VAL A 459 -5.04 -18.22 15.12
CA VAL A 459 -4.81 -17.87 16.54
C VAL A 459 -4.05 -16.55 16.73
N GLY A 460 -3.67 -15.88 15.64
CA GLY A 460 -3.01 -14.58 15.71
C GLY A 460 -2.92 -13.91 14.33
N GLN A 461 -3.07 -12.60 14.29
CA GLN A 461 -2.87 -11.79 13.09
C GLN A 461 -2.12 -10.52 13.46
N PHE A 462 -1.03 -10.23 12.74
CA PHE A 462 -0.06 -9.20 13.11
C PHE A 462 0.31 -8.32 11.92
N TYR A 463 0.22 -7.01 12.11
CA TYR A 463 0.36 -5.97 11.09
C TYR A 463 1.13 -4.74 11.60
N GLY A 464 1.39 -3.77 10.72
CA GLY A 464 2.03 -2.48 10.98
C GLY A 464 1.38 -1.37 10.16
N HIS A 465 2.20 -0.61 9.42
CA HIS A 465 1.81 0.42 8.44
C HIS A 465 1.28 1.72 9.05
N SER A 466 0.39 1.65 10.05
CA SER A 466 -0.22 2.86 10.58
C SER A 466 0.74 3.67 11.45
N HIS A 467 1.76 3.00 12.01
CA HIS A 467 2.71 3.48 13.01
C HIS A 467 2.15 3.61 14.44
N TRP A 468 0.86 3.35 14.63
CA TRP A 468 0.19 3.49 15.93
C TRP A 468 0.05 2.13 16.63
N ASP A 469 -0.02 2.17 17.96
CA ASP A 469 -0.45 1.02 18.74
C ASP A 469 -1.98 0.88 18.65
N GLU A 470 -2.45 -0.01 17.79
CA GLU A 470 -3.88 -0.21 17.57
C GLU A 470 -4.23 -1.67 17.26
N PHE A 471 -5.53 -1.93 17.10
CA PHE A 471 -6.04 -3.22 16.67
C PHE A 471 -7.35 -3.06 15.91
N ASN A 472 -7.67 -4.03 15.05
CA ASN A 472 -8.99 -4.14 14.44
C ASN A 472 -9.68 -5.40 14.93
N VAL A 473 -10.93 -5.27 15.37
CA VAL A 473 -11.80 -6.42 15.65
C VAL A 473 -12.46 -6.85 14.35
N ILE A 474 -12.29 -8.11 13.99
CA ILE A 474 -12.84 -8.70 12.77
C ILE A 474 -14.18 -9.32 13.12
N TYR A 475 -15.22 -8.94 12.37
CA TYR A 475 -16.56 -9.48 12.52
C TYR A 475 -16.93 -10.33 11.31
N ASP A 476 -17.73 -11.36 11.54
CA ASP A 476 -18.29 -12.16 10.46
C ASP A 476 -19.21 -11.30 9.58
N LYS A 477 -18.84 -11.16 8.31
CA LYS A 477 -19.63 -10.43 7.29
C LYS A 477 -20.45 -11.35 6.40
N SER A 478 -20.51 -12.66 6.68
CA SER A 478 -21.37 -13.62 5.98
C SER A 478 -22.85 -13.47 6.40
N ILE A 479 -23.47 -12.41 5.88
CA ILE A 479 -24.93 -12.20 5.67
C ILE A 479 -25.90 -12.98 6.58
N ASN A 480 -26.42 -12.30 7.61
CA ASN A 480 -27.87 -12.13 7.83
C ASN A 480 -28.10 -11.03 8.88
N ASP A 481 -28.80 -9.95 8.52
CA ASP A 481 -29.13 -8.74 9.32
C ASP A 481 -29.92 -9.00 10.64
N SER A 482 -30.13 -10.26 11.00
CA SER A 482 -30.96 -10.69 12.13
C SER A 482 -30.16 -11.22 13.32
N LYS A 483 -28.83 -11.34 13.23
CA LYS A 483 -27.95 -11.68 14.34
C LYS A 483 -26.98 -10.55 14.64
N GLU A 484 -26.70 -10.33 15.91
CA GLU A 484 -25.61 -9.43 16.30
C GLU A 484 -24.29 -9.94 15.70
N PRO A 485 -23.44 -9.05 15.15
CA PRO A 485 -22.19 -9.45 14.52
C PRO A 485 -21.27 -10.10 15.56
N GLU A 486 -20.84 -11.34 15.29
CA GLU A 486 -19.89 -12.07 16.14
C GLU A 486 -18.47 -11.62 15.83
N ALA A 487 -17.70 -11.27 16.86
CA ALA A 487 -16.26 -11.05 16.72
C ALA A 487 -15.56 -12.40 16.49
N VAL A 488 -14.91 -12.54 15.34
CA VAL A 488 -14.29 -13.79 14.88
C VAL A 488 -12.76 -13.74 14.88
N GLY A 489 -12.18 -12.57 15.14
CA GLY A 489 -10.73 -12.42 15.21
C GLY A 489 -10.30 -11.01 15.58
N VAL A 490 -9.00 -10.86 15.82
CA VAL A 490 -8.36 -9.56 16.05
C VAL A 490 -7.12 -9.48 15.16
N ALA A 491 -6.90 -8.31 14.58
CA ALA A 491 -5.68 -7.92 13.89
C ALA A 491 -4.92 -6.94 14.79
N TYR A 492 -3.75 -7.35 15.30
CA TYR A 492 -2.90 -6.48 16.11
C TYR A 492 -1.97 -5.67 15.21
N ILE A 493 -2.00 -4.34 15.34
CA ILE A 493 -1.19 -3.42 14.54
C ILE A 493 -0.12 -2.84 15.46
N ALA A 494 1.15 -3.11 15.16
CA ALA A 494 2.28 -2.66 15.97
C ALA A 494 2.61 -1.19 15.74
N PRO A 495 3.03 -0.46 16.80
CA PRO A 495 3.63 0.85 16.61
C PRO A 495 4.94 0.73 15.84
N SER A 496 5.37 1.85 15.27
CA SER A 496 6.58 1.91 14.46
C SER A 496 7.86 2.02 15.28
N VAL A 497 8.95 1.52 14.71
CA VAL A 497 10.31 1.89 15.14
C VAL A 497 10.59 3.35 14.76
N THR A 498 10.10 3.79 13.60
CA THR A 498 10.27 5.19 13.19
C THR A 498 9.55 6.16 14.12
N SER A 499 10.11 7.37 14.26
CA SER A 499 9.43 8.51 14.89
C SER A 499 8.52 9.27 13.92
N TYR A 500 8.62 8.98 12.62
CA TYR A 500 7.86 9.63 11.56
C TYR A 500 6.38 9.21 11.57
N LYS A 501 5.39 10.08 11.74
CA LYS A 501 5.50 11.42 12.32
C LYS A 501 4.88 11.45 13.70
N ASN A 502 5.54 12.20 14.56
CA ASN A 502 5.08 12.57 15.89
C ASN A 502 4.83 11.35 16.81
N MET A 503 5.65 10.31 16.67
CA MET A 503 5.64 9.11 17.51
C MET A 503 6.92 8.94 18.29
N ASN A 504 6.82 8.28 19.45
CA ASN A 504 8.00 7.71 20.07
C ASN A 504 8.33 6.37 19.38
N PRO A 505 9.62 6.10 19.11
CA PRO A 505 10.07 4.78 18.64
C PRO A 505 9.63 3.66 19.58
N ALA A 506 9.08 2.58 19.03
CA ALA A 506 8.59 1.45 19.80
C ALA A 506 8.75 0.12 19.07
N PHE A 507 8.66 -0.96 19.84
CA PHE A 507 8.42 -2.33 19.38
C PHE A 507 7.45 -2.98 20.36
N ARG A 508 6.86 -4.13 20.00
CA ARG A 508 5.91 -4.85 20.85
C ARG A 508 6.43 -6.22 21.27
#